data_AF-A0A100VIG0-F1
#
_entry.id   AF-A0A100VIG0-F1
#
_cell.length_a   1.000
_cell.length_b   1.000
_cell.length_c   1.000
_cell.angle_alpha   90.00
_cell.angle_beta   90.00
_cell.angle_gamma   90.00
#
_symmetry.space_group_name_H-M   'P 1'
#
loop_
_entity.id
_entity.type
_entity.pdbx_description
1 polymer ?
#
loop_
_entity_poly.entity_id
_entity_poly.type
_entity_poly.pdbx_seq_one_letter_code
_entity_poly.pdbx_strand_id
1 'polypeptide(L)'
;MSEDFGKENSMTNSTFALESLKNIQELIRFTDTKASALLVAYGLILTVFMETAKKMSFSNIAKMDIYDTLLPMLVLIVGILLVILLVYQLYFIIIQVLKPRLSMNYKVNEHSIFYFEHVASMKKSDVLDRYLTANETDMVEEIVGQIYEVSKIMKIKTHRLKKAMEYLFVNLVLLLLYIFLSSF
;
A
#
# COMPACT_ATOMS: atom_id res chain seq x y z
N MET A 1 -12.79 -48.63 -1.15
CA MET A 1 -13.56 -47.85 -0.15
C MET A 1 -12.68 -46.86 0.63
N SER A 2 -11.35 -47.03 0.66
CA SER A 2 -10.40 -46.04 1.21
C SER A 2 -10.00 -44.92 0.24
N GLU A 3 -10.04 -45.15 -1.08
CA GLU A 3 -9.69 -44.13 -2.10
C GLU A 3 -10.75 -43.02 -2.24
N ASP A 4 -12.01 -43.33 -1.95
CA ASP A 4 -13.14 -42.38 -2.12
C ASP A 4 -13.13 -41.31 -1.01
N PHE A 5 -12.83 -41.73 0.23
CA PHE A 5 -12.61 -40.83 1.37
C PHE A 5 -11.40 -39.90 1.19
N GLY A 6 -10.38 -40.34 0.44
CA GLY A 6 -9.20 -39.52 0.14
C GLY A 6 -9.52 -38.37 -0.83
N LYS A 7 -10.35 -38.63 -1.84
CA LYS A 7 -10.78 -37.66 -2.87
C LYS A 7 -11.78 -36.62 -2.35
N GLU A 8 -12.70 -37.02 -1.46
CA GLU A 8 -13.69 -36.09 -0.89
C GLU A 8 -13.01 -35.08 0.06
N ASN A 9 -12.00 -35.54 0.79
CA ASN A 9 -11.25 -34.69 1.72
C ASN A 9 -10.29 -33.73 0.98
N SER A 10 -9.69 -34.15 -0.14
CA SER A 10 -8.85 -33.29 -0.98
C SER A 10 -9.65 -32.20 -1.70
N MET A 11 -10.87 -32.50 -2.17
CA MET A 11 -11.77 -31.52 -2.80
C MET A 11 -12.21 -30.43 -1.82
N THR A 12 -12.35 -30.80 -0.55
CA THR A 12 -12.60 -29.86 0.56
C THR A 12 -11.37 -28.99 0.84
N ASN A 13 -10.17 -29.58 0.81
CA ASN A 13 -8.91 -28.88 1.08
C ASN A 13 -8.54 -27.88 -0.04
N SER A 14 -8.71 -28.25 -1.30
CA SER A 14 -8.47 -27.37 -2.45
C SER A 14 -9.42 -26.17 -2.46
N THR A 15 -10.70 -26.41 -2.15
CA THR A 15 -11.70 -25.36 -1.98
C THR A 15 -11.35 -24.42 -0.83
N PHE A 16 -10.98 -24.97 0.34
CA PHE A 16 -10.58 -24.17 1.51
C PHE A 16 -9.34 -23.32 1.22
N ALA A 17 -8.32 -23.89 0.58
CA ALA A 17 -7.11 -23.17 0.21
C ALA A 17 -7.43 -22.03 -0.78
N LEU A 18 -8.25 -22.30 -1.80
CA LEU A 18 -8.65 -21.30 -2.78
C LEU A 18 -9.45 -20.16 -2.15
N GLU A 19 -10.32 -20.46 -1.19
CA GLU A 19 -11.06 -19.45 -0.43
C GLU A 19 -10.15 -18.61 0.46
N SER A 20 -9.17 -19.23 1.14
CA SER A 20 -8.16 -18.51 1.91
C SER A 20 -7.33 -17.58 1.02
N LEU A 21 -6.93 -18.03 -0.17
CA LEU A 21 -6.21 -17.21 -1.15
C LEU A 21 -7.03 -15.98 -1.56
N LYS A 22 -8.31 -16.19 -1.91
CA LYS A 22 -9.24 -15.09 -2.25
C LYS A 22 -9.37 -14.10 -1.11
N ASN A 23 -9.60 -14.58 0.11
CA ASN A 23 -9.72 -13.72 1.30
C ASN A 23 -8.48 -12.83 1.47
N ILE A 24 -7.27 -13.37 1.34
CA ILE A 24 -6.03 -12.58 1.45
C ILE A 24 -5.93 -11.55 0.32
N GLN A 25 -6.28 -11.91 -0.91
CA GLN A 25 -6.32 -10.96 -2.04
C GLN A 25 -7.33 -9.84 -1.81
N GLU A 26 -8.50 -10.14 -1.24
CA GLU A 26 -9.48 -9.13 -0.85
C GLU A 26 -8.94 -8.20 0.23
N LEU A 27 -8.24 -8.74 1.23
CA LEU A 27 -7.59 -7.94 2.26
C LEU A 27 -6.50 -7.01 1.68
N ILE A 28 -5.76 -7.46 0.67
CA ILE A 28 -4.82 -6.62 -0.09
C ILE A 28 -5.59 -5.49 -0.80
N ARG A 29 -6.68 -5.80 -1.50
CA ARG A 29 -7.54 -4.81 -2.17
C ARG A 29 -8.07 -3.78 -1.17
N PHE A 30 -8.57 -4.22 -0.01
CA PHE A 30 -9.00 -3.32 1.07
C PHE A 30 -7.87 -2.42 1.59
N THR A 31 -6.66 -2.97 1.72
CA THR A 31 -5.47 -2.20 2.14
C THR A 31 -5.14 -1.12 1.12
N ASP A 32 -5.23 -1.44 -0.17
CA ASP A 32 -5.00 -0.48 -1.25
C ASP A 32 -6.11 0.58 -1.31
N THR A 33 -7.38 0.22 -1.10
CA THR A 33 -8.47 1.20 -0.97
C THR A 33 -8.25 2.17 0.20
N LYS A 34 -7.81 1.66 1.36
CA LYS A 34 -7.47 2.51 2.51
C LYS A 34 -6.30 3.45 2.20
N ALA A 35 -5.26 2.97 1.52
CA ALA A 35 -4.15 3.80 1.09
C ALA A 35 -4.59 4.91 0.12
N SER A 36 -5.50 4.60 -0.82
CA SER A 36 -6.10 5.60 -1.71
C SER A 36 -6.92 6.65 -0.94
N ALA A 37 -7.66 6.25 0.09
CA ALA A 37 -8.37 7.19 0.96
C ALA A 37 -7.41 8.13 1.71
N LEU A 38 -6.23 7.63 2.14
CA LEU A 38 -5.20 8.48 2.73
C LEU A 38 -4.68 9.53 1.73
N LEU A 39 -4.49 9.18 0.45
CA LEU A 39 -4.08 10.14 -0.57
C LEU A 39 -5.12 11.28 -0.72
N VAL A 40 -6.42 10.96 -0.67
CA VAL A 40 -7.48 11.97 -0.67
C VAL A 40 -7.36 12.89 0.54
N ALA A 41 -7.16 12.33 1.73
CA ALA A 41 -6.96 13.12 2.95
C ALA A 41 -5.74 14.05 2.84
N TYR A 42 -4.63 13.57 2.28
CA TYR A 42 -3.45 14.40 2.01
C TYR A 42 -3.73 15.52 0.99
N GLY A 43 -4.56 15.27 -0.02
CA GLY A 43 -5.02 16.31 -0.95
C GLY A 43 -5.82 17.41 -0.26
N LEU A 44 -6.69 17.05 0.69
CA LEU A 44 -7.42 18.02 1.52
C LEU A 44 -6.48 18.83 2.41
N ILE A 45 -5.51 18.18 3.07
CA ILE A 45 -4.48 18.87 3.88
C ILE A 45 -3.72 19.88 3.04
N LEU A 46 -3.29 19.49 1.84
CA LEU A 46 -2.60 20.39 0.90
C LEU A 46 -3.49 21.57 0.50
N THR A 47 -4.78 21.34 0.29
CA THR A 47 -5.73 22.40 -0.09
C THR A 47 -5.88 23.42 1.03
N VAL A 48 -6.06 22.97 2.27
CA VAL A 48 -6.14 23.85 3.46
C VAL A 48 -4.83 24.60 3.65
N PHE A 49 -3.68 23.93 3.51
CA PHE A 49 -2.37 24.57 3.57
C PHE A 49 -2.23 25.69 2.54
N MET A 50 -2.59 25.45 1.27
CA MET A 50 -2.51 26.45 0.22
C MET A 50 -3.43 27.65 0.48
N GLU A 51 -4.64 27.41 0.99
CA GLU A 51 -5.59 28.47 1.29
C GLU A 51 -5.11 29.36 2.44
N THR A 52 -4.52 28.76 3.47
CA THR A 52 -3.86 29.51 4.55
C THR A 52 -2.64 30.28 4.03
N ALA A 53 -1.82 29.65 3.17
CA ALA A 53 -0.62 30.28 2.63
C ALA A 53 -0.91 31.52 1.78
N LYS A 54 -2.00 31.51 1.01
CA LYS A 54 -2.43 32.67 0.18
C LYS A 54 -2.78 33.90 1.01
N LYS A 55 -3.24 33.73 2.25
CA LYS A 55 -3.63 34.84 3.13
C LYS A 55 -2.44 35.54 3.76
N MET A 56 -1.26 34.91 3.73
CA MET A 56 -0.05 35.51 4.27
C MET A 56 0.50 36.59 3.34
N SER A 57 0.76 37.76 3.91
CA SER A 57 1.48 38.84 3.23
C SER A 57 2.96 38.76 3.56
N PHE A 58 3.80 38.61 2.54
CA PHE A 58 5.24 38.68 2.73
C PHE A 58 5.66 40.15 2.85
N SER A 59 5.89 40.59 4.09
CA SER A 59 6.50 41.88 4.38
C SER A 59 8.02 41.81 4.20
N ASN A 60 8.63 42.93 3.84
CA ASN A 60 10.05 42.97 3.50
C ASN A 60 10.91 42.84 4.76
N ILE A 61 11.48 41.64 4.95
CA ILE A 61 12.23 41.21 6.15
C ILE A 61 13.40 42.17 6.46
N ALA A 62 13.94 42.85 5.44
CA ALA A 62 15.05 43.79 5.57
C ALA A 62 14.72 45.09 6.36
N LYS A 63 13.46 45.33 6.71
CA LYS A 63 13.01 46.54 7.43
C LYS A 63 12.43 46.27 8.82
N MET A 64 12.43 45.02 9.28
CA MET A 64 11.79 44.62 10.54
C MET A 64 12.81 44.40 11.65
N ASP A 65 12.41 44.70 12.89
CA ASP A 65 13.21 44.43 14.08
C ASP A 65 13.32 42.90 14.32
N ILE A 66 14.33 42.46 15.08
CA ILE A 66 14.61 41.03 15.25
C ILE A 66 13.45 40.30 15.94
N TYR A 67 12.72 40.99 16.82
CA TYR A 67 11.54 40.46 17.51
C TYR A 67 10.33 40.32 16.58
N ASP A 68 10.20 41.21 15.59
CA ASP A 68 9.10 41.20 14.61
C ASP A 68 9.31 40.16 13.50
N THR A 69 10.53 39.63 13.35
CA THR A 69 10.89 38.64 12.33
C THR A 69 10.85 37.18 12.80
N LEU A 70 10.88 36.93 14.12
CA LEU A 70 10.90 35.57 14.67
C LEU A 70 9.65 34.75 14.33
N LEU A 71 8.46 35.34 14.49
CA LEU A 71 7.20 34.65 14.23
C LEU A 71 7.01 34.32 12.73
N PRO A 72 7.20 35.26 11.78
CA PRO A 72 7.19 34.95 10.34
C PRO A 72 8.22 33.87 9.94
N MET A 73 9.42 33.90 10.54
CA MET A 73 10.44 32.89 10.29
C MET A 73 10.01 31.50 10.78
N LEU A 74 9.39 31.42 11.97
CA LEU A 74 8.85 30.17 12.51
C LEU A 74 7.73 29.62 11.61
N VAL A 75 6.81 30.46 11.16
CA VAL A 75 5.72 30.08 10.23
C VAL A 75 6.30 29.51 8.94
N LEU A 76 7.33 30.15 8.39
CA LEU A 76 8.01 29.68 7.18
C LEU A 76 8.67 28.32 7.40
N ILE A 77 9.40 28.13 8.50
CA ILE A 77 10.06 26.86 8.83
C ILE A 77 9.04 25.73 8.98
N VAL A 78 7.96 25.97 9.73
CA VAL A 78 6.87 24.99 9.93
C VAL A 78 6.18 24.68 8.60
N GLY A 79 5.93 25.69 7.76
CA GLY A 79 5.34 25.52 6.45
C GLY A 79 6.21 24.68 5.51
N ILE A 80 7.52 24.95 5.44
CA ILE A 80 8.47 24.16 4.65
C ILE A 80 8.52 22.72 5.16
N LEU A 81 8.60 22.51 6.48
CA LEU A 81 8.62 21.19 7.08
C LEU A 81 7.36 20.39 6.73
N LEU A 82 6.19 21.04 6.78
CA LEU A 82 4.91 20.44 6.40
C LEU A 82 4.92 20.02 4.93
N VAL A 83 5.38 20.87 4.02
CA VAL A 83 5.46 20.55 2.59
C VAL A 83 6.39 19.36 2.33
N ILE A 84 7.58 19.35 2.95
CA ILE A 84 8.54 18.24 2.81
C ILE A 84 7.90 16.93 3.28
N LEU A 85 7.22 16.97 4.44
CA LEU A 85 6.58 15.79 5.01
C LEU A 85 5.41 15.30 4.13
N LEU A 86 4.60 16.21 3.60
CA LEU A 86 3.51 15.88 2.67
C LEU A 86 4.03 15.19 1.40
N VAL A 87 5.04 15.78 0.75
CA VAL A 87 5.63 15.22 -0.47
C VAL A 87 6.25 13.84 -0.18
N TYR A 88 6.97 13.71 0.93
CA TYR A 88 7.53 12.42 1.35
C TYR A 88 6.44 11.37 1.57
N GLN A 89 5.33 11.72 2.23
CA GLN A 89 4.23 10.78 2.49
C GLN A 89 3.50 10.36 1.21
N LEU A 90 3.26 11.29 0.28
CA LEU A 90 2.67 10.97 -1.02
C LEU A 90 3.57 9.98 -1.78
N TYR A 91 4.86 10.25 -1.85
CA TYR A 91 5.84 9.33 -2.44
C TYR A 91 5.84 7.97 -1.74
N PHE A 92 5.86 7.96 -0.40
CA PHE A 92 5.87 6.74 0.40
C PHE A 92 4.63 5.88 0.14
N ILE A 93 3.43 6.46 0.15
CA ILE A 93 2.19 5.70 -0.07
C ILE A 93 2.16 5.10 -1.48
N ILE A 94 2.47 5.90 -2.50
CA ILE A 94 2.43 5.46 -3.90
C ILE A 94 3.44 4.32 -4.13
N ILE A 95 4.69 4.52 -3.70
CA ILE A 95 5.79 3.59 -4.03
C ILE A 95 5.84 2.39 -3.08
N GLN A 96 5.53 2.60 -1.80
CA GLN A 96 5.72 1.56 -0.79
C GLN A 96 4.43 0.79 -0.45
N VAL A 97 3.25 1.37 -0.65
CA VAL A 97 1.97 0.69 -0.32
C VAL A 97 1.26 0.24 -1.60
N LEU A 98 1.02 1.16 -2.53
CA LEU A 98 0.18 0.91 -3.70
C LEU A 98 0.91 0.16 -4.83
N LYS A 99 2.22 0.39 -5.00
CA LYS A 99 2.99 -0.29 -6.06
C LYS A 99 2.78 -1.81 -6.00
N PRO A 100 2.35 -2.44 -7.11
CA PRO A 100 2.21 -3.90 -7.18
C PRO A 100 3.52 -4.60 -6.84
N ARG A 101 3.41 -5.69 -6.09
CA ARG A 101 4.55 -6.54 -5.71
C ARG A 101 4.38 -7.88 -6.39
N LEU A 102 5.42 -8.29 -7.11
CA LEU A 102 5.51 -9.62 -7.68
C LEU A 102 5.94 -10.61 -6.58
N SER A 103 5.55 -11.87 -6.73
CA SER A 103 6.09 -12.95 -5.92
C SER A 103 7.57 -13.14 -6.20
N MET A 104 8.33 -13.55 -5.20
CA MET A 104 9.79 -13.70 -5.34
C MET A 104 10.28 -15.10 -5.00
N ASN A 105 9.44 -15.96 -4.40
CA ASN A 105 9.88 -17.29 -3.95
C ASN A 105 9.58 -18.42 -4.96
N TYR A 106 9.22 -18.10 -6.19
CA TYR A 106 9.14 -19.11 -7.25
C TYR A 106 10.53 -19.41 -7.79
N LYS A 107 10.88 -20.69 -7.92
CA LYS A 107 12.13 -21.09 -8.59
C LYS A 107 12.01 -20.84 -10.09
N VAL A 108 13.13 -20.54 -10.75
CA VAL A 108 13.21 -20.25 -12.20
C VAL A 108 12.62 -21.37 -13.07
N ASN A 109 12.57 -22.61 -12.57
CA ASN A 109 12.04 -23.78 -13.29
C ASN A 109 10.67 -24.28 -12.76
N GLU A 110 10.07 -23.61 -11.77
CA GLU A 110 8.75 -23.96 -11.23
C GLU A 110 7.69 -23.10 -11.92
N HIS A 111 7.05 -23.63 -12.97
CA HIS A 111 5.88 -22.98 -13.56
C HIS A 111 4.61 -23.39 -12.81
N SER A 112 3.85 -22.40 -12.34
CA SER A 112 2.56 -22.61 -11.68
C SER A 112 1.45 -22.30 -12.68
N ILE A 113 0.41 -23.13 -12.73
CA ILE A 113 -0.78 -22.89 -13.54
C ILE A 113 -1.70 -21.82 -12.96
N PHE A 114 -1.55 -21.50 -11.67
CA PHE A 114 -2.31 -20.45 -10.99
C PHE A 114 -1.62 -19.09 -11.02
N TYR A 115 -0.28 -19.02 -11.12
CA TYR A 115 0.43 -17.75 -11.03
C TYR A 115 0.48 -17.05 -12.40
N PHE A 116 -0.12 -15.86 -12.48
CA PHE A 116 -0.38 -15.19 -13.77
C PHE A 116 0.90 -14.92 -14.59
N GLU A 117 2.03 -14.61 -13.94
CA GLU A 117 3.29 -14.35 -14.64
C GLU A 117 3.84 -15.63 -15.28
N HIS A 118 3.73 -16.76 -14.58
CA HIS A 118 4.09 -18.06 -15.14
C HIS A 118 3.17 -18.44 -16.29
N VAL A 119 1.84 -18.30 -16.13
CA VAL A 119 0.87 -18.57 -17.19
C VAL A 119 1.13 -17.70 -18.42
N ALA A 120 1.43 -16.42 -18.23
CA ALA A 120 1.75 -15.50 -19.32
C ALA A 120 3.07 -15.84 -20.05
N SER A 121 4.02 -16.49 -19.35
CA SER A 121 5.31 -16.92 -19.91
C SER A 121 5.27 -18.27 -20.63
N MET A 122 4.20 -19.06 -20.43
CA MET A 122 4.04 -20.39 -21.03
C MET A 122 3.30 -20.33 -22.37
N LYS A 123 3.51 -21.33 -23.23
CA LYS A 123 2.67 -21.50 -24.42
C LYS A 123 1.29 -22.00 -24.01
N LYS A 124 0.26 -21.59 -24.76
CA LYS A 124 -1.13 -22.01 -24.53
C LYS A 124 -1.30 -23.54 -24.49
N SER A 125 -0.58 -24.28 -25.35
CA SER A 125 -0.58 -25.75 -25.36
C SER A 125 -0.11 -26.34 -24.03
N ASP A 126 0.94 -25.75 -23.48
CA ASP A 126 1.62 -26.26 -22.28
C ASP A 126 0.80 -25.95 -21.03
N VAL A 127 0.10 -24.80 -21.01
CA VAL A 127 -0.88 -24.46 -19.97
C VAL A 127 -2.04 -25.45 -19.98
N LEU A 128 -2.60 -25.75 -21.17
CA LEU A 128 -3.72 -26.69 -21.29
C LEU A 128 -3.32 -28.09 -20.86
N ASP A 129 -2.16 -28.57 -21.32
CA ASP A 129 -1.64 -29.89 -20.97
C ASP A 129 -1.43 -30.02 -19.45
N ARG A 130 -0.77 -29.04 -18.82
CA ARG A 130 -0.61 -29.02 -17.36
C ARG A 130 -1.93 -28.96 -16.61
N TYR A 131 -2.90 -28.19 -17.09
CA TYR A 131 -4.21 -28.09 -16.43
C TYR A 131 -4.99 -29.40 -16.48
N LEU A 132 -4.86 -30.17 -17.57
CA LEU A 132 -5.54 -31.45 -17.74
C LEU A 132 -4.81 -32.63 -17.07
N THR A 133 -3.50 -32.50 -16.85
CA THR A 133 -2.65 -33.57 -16.29
C THR A 133 -2.30 -33.37 -14.82
N ALA A 134 -2.49 -32.16 -14.26
CA ALA A 134 -2.25 -31.87 -12.85
C ALA A 134 -3.14 -32.74 -11.96
N ASN A 135 -2.51 -33.36 -10.95
CA ASN A 135 -3.26 -34.03 -9.91
C ASN A 135 -3.74 -33.02 -8.85
N GLU A 136 -4.73 -33.39 -8.05
CA GLU A 136 -5.31 -32.48 -7.06
C GLU A 136 -4.32 -32.05 -5.96
N THR A 137 -3.41 -32.93 -5.55
CA THR A 137 -2.37 -32.64 -4.56
C THR A 137 -1.44 -31.53 -5.07
N ASP A 138 -1.01 -31.60 -6.32
CA ASP A 138 -0.16 -30.60 -6.98
C ASP A 138 -0.88 -29.25 -7.04
N MET A 139 -2.19 -29.26 -7.35
CA MET A 139 -3.01 -28.04 -7.36
C MET A 139 -3.09 -27.40 -5.96
N VAL A 140 -3.30 -28.20 -4.91
CA VAL A 140 -3.32 -27.71 -3.52
C VAL A 140 -1.96 -27.14 -3.14
N GLU A 141 -0.86 -27.80 -3.49
CA GLU A 141 0.50 -27.32 -3.21
C GLU A 141 0.75 -25.96 -3.88
N GLU A 142 0.37 -25.79 -5.15
CA GLU A 142 0.49 -24.51 -5.84
C GLU A 142 -0.34 -23.40 -5.19
N ILE A 143 -1.59 -23.69 -4.79
CA ILE A 143 -2.46 -22.71 -4.11
C ILE A 143 -1.86 -22.32 -2.75
N VAL A 144 -1.34 -23.27 -2.00
CA VAL A 144 -0.66 -23.01 -0.72
C VAL A 144 0.60 -22.17 -0.92
N GLY A 145 1.37 -22.43 -1.98
CA GLY A 145 2.49 -21.59 -2.39
C GLY A 145 2.04 -20.14 -2.65
N GLN A 146 0.91 -19.95 -3.35
CA GLN A 146 0.34 -18.61 -3.54
C GLN A 146 -0.08 -17.96 -2.23
N ILE A 147 -0.79 -18.69 -1.36
CA ILE A 147 -1.20 -18.19 -0.04
C ILE A 147 0.02 -17.64 0.71
N TYR A 148 1.13 -18.37 0.70
CA TYR A 148 2.37 -17.93 1.34
C TYR A 148 2.91 -16.61 0.77
N GLU A 149 2.97 -16.50 -0.57
CA GLU A 149 3.43 -15.27 -1.23
C GLU A 149 2.50 -14.08 -0.95
N VAL A 150 1.19 -14.25 -1.14
CA VAL A 150 0.23 -13.16 -0.92
C VAL A 150 0.15 -12.76 0.54
N SER A 151 0.34 -13.69 1.48
CA SER A 151 0.41 -13.40 2.92
C SER A 151 1.62 -12.53 3.26
N LYS A 152 2.79 -12.79 2.66
CA LYS A 152 3.98 -11.93 2.83
C LYS A 152 3.73 -10.52 2.30
N ILE A 153 3.14 -10.41 1.10
CA ILE A 153 2.78 -9.13 0.50
C ILE A 153 1.83 -8.36 1.41
N MET A 154 0.77 -9.03 1.89
CA MET A 154 -0.22 -8.45 2.78
C MET A 154 0.42 -7.96 4.08
N LYS A 155 1.22 -8.78 4.77
CA LYS A 155 1.95 -8.39 5.99
C LYS A 155 2.75 -7.10 5.80
N ILE A 156 3.50 -7.01 4.69
CA ILE A 156 4.33 -5.82 4.40
C ILE A 156 3.44 -4.61 4.11
N LYS A 157 2.41 -4.74 3.27
CA LYS A 157 1.49 -3.64 2.95
C LYS A 157 0.78 -3.12 4.20
N THR A 158 0.28 -3.99 5.07
CA THR A 158 -0.38 -3.58 6.32
C THR A 158 0.55 -2.81 7.25
N HIS A 159 1.80 -3.27 7.43
CA HIS A 159 2.75 -2.56 8.29
C HIS A 159 3.10 -1.17 7.74
N ARG A 160 3.21 -1.04 6.42
CA ARG A 160 3.47 0.25 5.76
C ARG A 160 2.26 1.17 5.80
N LEU A 161 1.05 0.65 5.61
CA LEU A 161 -0.19 1.40 5.77
C LEU A 161 -0.32 1.93 7.20
N LYS A 162 -0.01 1.12 8.22
CA LYS A 162 0.01 1.57 9.62
C LYS A 162 0.91 2.78 9.80
N LYS A 163 2.15 2.72 9.31
CA LYS A 163 3.07 3.86 9.36
C LYS A 163 2.51 5.09 8.64
N ALA A 164 1.95 4.92 7.44
CA ALA A 164 1.34 6.03 6.70
C ALA A 164 0.18 6.70 7.47
N MET A 165 -0.62 5.92 8.20
CA MET A 165 -1.70 6.44 9.06
C MET A 165 -1.14 7.20 10.28
N GLU A 166 -0.07 6.70 10.91
CA GLU A 166 0.59 7.42 12.02
C GLU A 166 1.13 8.79 11.55
N TYR A 167 1.76 8.83 10.38
CA TYR A 167 2.24 10.10 9.80
C TYR A 167 1.12 11.03 9.35
N LEU A 168 -0.06 10.52 8.98
CA LEU A 168 -1.22 11.38 8.71
C LEU A 168 -1.57 12.20 9.94
N PHE A 169 -1.59 11.57 11.13
CA PHE A 169 -1.87 12.26 12.37
C PHE A 169 -0.81 13.34 12.66
N VAL A 170 0.47 13.05 12.44
CA VAL A 170 1.55 14.04 12.57
C VAL A 170 1.34 15.23 11.63
N ASN A 171 0.99 14.99 10.36
CA ASN A 171 0.71 16.05 9.39
C ASN A 171 -0.50 16.90 9.81
N LEU A 172 -1.54 16.30 10.39
CA LEU A 172 -2.70 17.04 10.90
C LEU A 172 -2.31 17.97 12.05
N VAL A 173 -1.53 17.48 13.02
CA VAL A 173 -1.04 18.31 14.13
C VAL A 173 -0.17 19.45 13.60
N LEU A 174 0.72 19.17 12.64
CA LEU A 174 1.60 20.16 12.05
C LEU A 174 0.81 21.20 11.21
N LEU A 175 -0.23 20.78 10.50
CA LEU A 175 -1.15 21.70 9.80
C LEU A 175 -1.88 22.62 10.79
N LEU A 176 -2.41 22.10 11.89
CA LEU A 176 -3.08 22.91 12.90
C LEU A 176 -2.11 23.92 13.53
N LEU A 177 -0.88 23.50 13.83
CA LEU A 177 0.16 24.40 14.32
C LEU A 177 0.47 25.49 13.29
N TYR A 178 0.60 25.13 12.02
CA TYR A 178 0.83 26.09 10.93
C TYR A 178 -0.30 27.12 10.83
N ILE A 179 -1.55 26.68 10.85
CA ILE A 179 -2.73 27.57 10.81
C ILE A 179 -2.71 28.50 12.01
N PHE A 180 -2.49 27.97 13.22
CA PHE A 180 -2.44 28.77 14.44
C PHE A 180 -1.36 29.84 14.37
N LEU A 181 -0.13 29.47 14.00
CA LEU A 181 0.98 30.42 13.88
C LEU A 181 0.74 31.47 12.79
N SER A 182 0.11 31.09 11.67
CA SER A 182 -0.22 32.01 10.57
C SER A 182 -1.38 32.97 10.87
N SER A 183 -2.09 32.76 11.98
CA SER A 183 -3.22 33.60 12.38
C SER A 183 -2.83 34.81 13.24
N PHE A 184 -1.58 34.86 13.69
CA PHE A 184 -0.96 35.98 14.38
C PHE A 184 -0.15 36.82 13.39
#